data_AF-A0AAW9MT02-F1
#
_entry.id   AF-A0AAW9MT02-F1
#
_cell.length_a   1.000
_cell.length_b   1.000
_cell.length_c   1.000
_cell.angle_alpha   90.00
_cell.angle_beta   90.00
_cell.angle_gamma   90.00
#
_symmetry.space_group_name_H-M   'P 1'
#
loop_
_entity.id
_entity.type
_entity.pdbx_description
1 polymer ?
#
loop_
_entity_poly.entity_id
_entity_poly.type
_entity_poly.pdbx_seq_one_letter_code
_entity_poly.pdbx_strand_id
1 'polypeptide(L)'
;MNYNLEIRDSFGGIHKRKNQYIVDVLEGRTVDKNTHPYNINIRKFKNEEKNFLNSLKNIDANIKNEDSRQIKNLKIRFSKANKKIEFYKDYLDLTYDAVLEHDISKIEEKHIPNILSYYESLNKKLKESEKKLSSLSDSIIKEEEKEIALKKQEEDKIYREKLNEINKKFSDGLISKKAKKAESHALKKEHQENISQIELLNESTALKDKIANIKHRRKIDIKSMTNVMESDISNIRRTTPIEAIQKKPIISYLTFLIPGLGQFLNGQFVKGILFFLGSLFFLFNSYSIRSRIWKLSRRRSLWTNKSS
;
A
#
# COMPACT_ATOMS: atom_id res chain seq x y z
N MET A 1 34.00 -16.34 -5.45
CA MET A 1 32.75 -15.67 -5.04
C MET A 1 32.93 -15.38 -3.56
N ASN A 2 32.98 -14.12 -3.16
CA ASN A 2 33.19 -13.79 -1.75
C ASN A 2 31.81 -13.74 -1.10
N TYR A 3 31.42 -14.86 -0.49
CA TYR A 3 30.27 -14.90 0.41
C TYR A 3 30.76 -14.57 1.83
N ASN A 4 29.91 -13.98 2.65
CA ASN A 4 30.15 -13.82 4.09
C ASN A 4 29.37 -14.89 4.83
N LEU A 5 29.90 -15.43 5.94
CA LEU A 5 29.21 -16.43 6.78
C LEU A 5 27.86 -15.92 7.32
N GLU A 6 27.77 -14.62 7.53
CA GLU A 6 26.58 -13.94 8.00
C GLU A 6 25.90 -13.14 6.88
N ILE A 7 24.59 -12.99 7.01
CA ILE A 7 23.76 -12.13 6.16
C ILE A 7 23.21 -11.01 7.02
N ARG A 8 23.13 -9.81 6.44
CA ARG A 8 22.48 -8.68 7.08
C ARG A 8 21.09 -8.45 6.52
N ASP A 9 20.16 -8.12 7.40
CA ASP A 9 18.85 -7.62 7.00
C ASP A 9 18.90 -6.14 6.58
N SER A 10 17.76 -5.54 6.26
CA SER A 10 17.68 -4.15 5.80
C SER A 10 18.03 -3.12 6.89
N PHE A 11 17.94 -3.50 8.16
CA PHE A 11 18.30 -2.67 9.31
C PHE A 11 19.74 -2.93 9.79
N GLY A 12 20.47 -3.83 9.14
CA GLY A 12 21.84 -4.21 9.52
C GLY A 12 21.91 -5.26 10.60
N GLY A 13 20.78 -5.86 11.00
CA GLY A 13 20.73 -7.01 11.90
C GLY A 13 21.47 -8.20 11.29
N ILE A 14 22.24 -8.92 12.11
CA ILE A 14 23.13 -10.00 11.68
C ILE A 14 22.42 -11.34 11.86
N HIS A 15 22.41 -12.15 10.80
CA HIS A 15 21.74 -13.45 10.74
C HIS A 15 22.68 -14.52 10.21
N LYS A 16 22.58 -15.75 10.72
CA LYS A 16 23.33 -16.91 10.22
C LYS A 16 22.76 -17.36 8.87
N ARG A 17 23.57 -17.89 7.96
CA ARG A 17 23.07 -18.50 6.73
C ARG A 17 22.29 -19.78 7.02
N LYS A 18 21.16 -19.95 6.32
CA LYS A 18 20.41 -21.22 6.24
C LYS A 18 20.88 -22.09 5.08
N ASN A 19 21.42 -21.48 4.02
CA ASN A 19 22.00 -22.21 2.90
C ASN A 19 23.31 -22.93 3.27
N GLN A 20 23.17 -24.19 3.67
CA GLN A 20 24.29 -25.04 4.08
C GLN A 20 25.32 -25.25 2.96
N TYR A 21 24.92 -25.26 1.69
CA TYR A 21 25.87 -25.37 0.59
C TYR A 21 26.86 -24.18 0.56
N ILE A 22 26.38 -22.96 0.81
CA ILE A 22 27.27 -21.79 0.87
C ILE A 22 28.16 -21.85 2.11
N VAL A 23 27.63 -22.32 3.25
CA VAL A 23 28.40 -22.50 4.48
C VAL A 23 29.54 -23.49 4.26
N ASP A 24 29.26 -24.67 3.69
CA ASP A 24 30.27 -25.69 3.41
C ASP A 24 31.35 -25.21 2.42
N VAL A 25 30.96 -24.42 1.42
CA VAL A 25 31.92 -23.77 0.49
C VAL A 25 32.79 -22.74 1.22
N LEU A 26 32.24 -21.99 2.17
CA LEU A 26 32.98 -21.01 2.97
C LEU A 26 33.94 -21.66 3.96
N GLU A 27 33.59 -22.84 4.47
CA GLU A 27 34.46 -23.68 5.30
C GLU A 27 35.57 -24.39 4.51
N GLY A 28 35.61 -24.23 3.18
CA GLY A 28 36.64 -24.80 2.32
C GLY A 28 36.39 -26.25 1.89
N ARG A 29 35.17 -26.79 2.09
CA ARG A 29 34.83 -28.15 1.65
C ARG A 29 34.63 -28.20 0.13
N THR A 30 35.15 -29.25 -0.50
CA THR A 30 34.89 -29.53 -1.93
C THR A 30 33.54 -30.20 -2.09
N VAL A 31 32.49 -29.40 -2.31
CA VAL A 31 31.12 -29.87 -2.45
C VAL A 31 30.58 -29.64 -3.87
N ASP A 32 29.94 -30.66 -4.45
CA ASP A 32 29.26 -30.52 -5.74
C ASP A 32 27.87 -29.90 -5.55
N LYS A 33 27.61 -28.82 -6.30
CA LYS A 33 26.35 -28.08 -6.27
C LYS A 33 25.15 -28.95 -6.61
N ASN A 34 25.30 -29.91 -7.53
CA ASN A 34 24.14 -30.65 -8.04
C ASN A 34 23.66 -31.75 -7.11
N THR A 35 24.58 -32.31 -6.32
CA THR A 35 24.38 -33.46 -5.44
C THR A 35 24.31 -33.08 -3.96
N HIS A 36 24.67 -31.84 -3.58
CA HIS A 36 24.62 -31.40 -2.19
C HIS A 36 23.21 -31.56 -1.57
N PRO A 37 23.08 -32.17 -0.37
CA PRO A 37 21.78 -32.46 0.26
C PRO A 37 20.85 -31.26 0.36
N TYR A 38 21.37 -30.10 0.79
CA TYR A 38 20.62 -28.84 0.81
C TYR A 38 20.00 -28.47 -0.55
N ASN A 39 20.76 -28.60 -1.64
CA ASN A 39 20.29 -28.23 -2.98
C ASN A 39 19.25 -29.22 -3.52
N ILE A 40 19.26 -30.47 -3.06
CA ILE A 40 18.20 -31.44 -3.36
C ILE A 40 16.92 -31.05 -2.60
N ASN A 41 17.04 -30.78 -1.30
CA ASN A 41 15.90 -30.38 -0.45
C ASN A 41 15.26 -29.08 -0.93
N ILE A 42 16.05 -28.07 -1.31
CA ILE A 42 15.50 -26.79 -1.81
C ILE A 42 14.77 -26.95 -3.15
N ARG A 43 15.22 -27.87 -4.03
CA ARG A 43 14.51 -28.17 -5.28
C ARG A 43 13.18 -28.86 -5.00
N LYS A 44 13.16 -29.82 -4.06
CA LYS A 44 11.94 -30.49 -3.62
C LYS A 44 10.95 -29.49 -3.04
N PHE A 45 11.39 -28.67 -2.09
CA PHE A 45 10.61 -27.59 -1.50
C PHE A 45 10.01 -26.67 -2.56
N LYS A 46 10.81 -26.17 -3.53
CA LYS A 46 10.29 -25.28 -4.59
C LYS A 46 9.22 -25.92 -5.48
N ASN A 47 9.33 -27.23 -5.73
CA ASN A 47 8.31 -27.95 -6.48
C ASN A 47 7.02 -28.11 -5.67
N GLU A 48 7.14 -28.46 -4.39
CA GLU A 48 6.01 -28.58 -3.46
C GLU A 48 5.33 -27.22 -3.23
N GLU A 49 6.10 -26.17 -3.03
CA GLU A 49 5.64 -24.78 -2.89
C GLU A 49 4.87 -24.33 -4.13
N LYS A 50 5.38 -24.61 -5.34
CA LYS A 50 4.66 -24.29 -6.58
C LYS A 50 3.29 -24.98 -6.64
N ASN A 51 3.24 -26.25 -6.29
CA ASN A 51 1.99 -27.02 -6.28
C ASN A 51 1.02 -26.48 -5.22
N PHE A 52 1.54 -26.19 -4.03
CA PHE A 52 0.80 -25.59 -2.93
C PHE A 52 0.22 -24.22 -3.31
N LEU A 53 1.03 -23.30 -3.85
CA LEU A 53 0.58 -21.97 -4.28
C LEU A 53 -0.49 -22.05 -5.39
N ASN A 54 -0.40 -23.03 -6.29
CA ASN A 54 -1.45 -23.28 -7.27
C ASN A 54 -2.74 -23.75 -6.60
N SER A 55 -2.67 -24.61 -5.58
CA SER A 55 -3.85 -25.04 -4.81
C SER A 55 -4.54 -23.87 -4.09
N LEU A 56 -3.79 -22.85 -3.67
CA LEU A 56 -4.34 -21.68 -2.99
C LEU A 56 -5.20 -20.78 -3.90
N LYS A 57 -5.01 -20.83 -5.23
CA LYS A 57 -5.78 -20.00 -6.17
C LYS A 57 -7.27 -20.33 -6.16
N ASN A 58 -7.62 -21.58 -5.86
CA ASN A 58 -9.01 -22.06 -5.90
C ASN A 58 -9.83 -21.73 -4.63
N ILE A 59 -9.20 -21.16 -3.59
CA ILE A 59 -9.87 -20.85 -2.31
C ILE A 59 -10.91 -19.74 -2.46
N ASP A 60 -10.77 -18.89 -3.48
CA ASP A 60 -11.59 -17.68 -3.69
C ASP A 60 -13.07 -18.00 -4.01
N ALA A 61 -13.38 -19.24 -4.41
CA ALA A 61 -14.71 -19.67 -4.87
C ALA A 61 -15.76 -19.84 -3.75
N ASN A 62 -15.34 -20.04 -2.50
CA ASN A 62 -16.24 -20.46 -1.40
C ASN A 62 -16.76 -19.31 -0.51
N ILE A 63 -16.42 -18.05 -0.81
CA ILE A 63 -16.78 -16.91 0.05
C ILE A 63 -18.02 -16.19 -0.49
N LYS A 64 -19.07 -16.12 0.34
CA LYS A 64 -20.37 -15.49 0.03
C LYS A 64 -20.21 -14.05 -0.48
N ASN A 65 -21.06 -13.67 -1.43
CA ASN A 65 -20.99 -12.39 -2.17
C ASN A 65 -21.64 -11.19 -1.46
N GLU A 66 -22.10 -11.31 -0.21
CA GLU A 66 -22.79 -10.22 0.49
C GLU A 66 -21.85 -9.10 0.98
N ASP A 67 -20.54 -9.38 1.04
CA ASP A 67 -19.54 -8.46 1.59
C ASP A 67 -18.89 -7.56 0.52
N SER A 68 -18.45 -6.38 0.95
CA SER A 68 -17.62 -5.50 0.11
C SER A 68 -16.34 -6.21 -0.34
N ARG A 69 -15.81 -5.82 -1.52
CA ARG A 69 -14.57 -6.38 -2.10
C ARG A 69 -13.41 -6.40 -1.10
N GLN A 70 -13.27 -5.37 -0.27
CA GLN A 70 -12.22 -5.29 0.74
C GLN A 70 -12.34 -6.39 1.79
N ILE A 71 -13.55 -6.62 2.31
CA ILE A 71 -13.81 -7.66 3.32
C ILE A 71 -13.67 -9.06 2.72
N LYS A 72 -14.14 -9.27 1.48
CA LYS A 72 -13.92 -10.51 0.74
C LYS A 72 -12.42 -10.83 0.62
N ASN A 73 -11.62 -9.83 0.24
CA ASN A 73 -10.17 -9.98 0.14
C ASN A 73 -9.53 -10.33 1.50
N LEU A 74 -9.99 -9.73 2.60
CA LEU A 74 -9.49 -10.07 3.95
C LEU A 74 -9.83 -11.53 4.32
N LYS A 75 -11.06 -11.99 4.06
CA LYS A 75 -11.44 -13.40 4.30
C LYS A 75 -10.61 -14.39 3.47
N ILE A 76 -10.35 -14.05 2.20
CA ILE A 76 -9.46 -14.82 1.32
C ILE A 76 -8.04 -14.86 1.90
N ARG A 77 -7.50 -13.71 2.29
CA ARG A 77 -6.15 -13.61 2.87
C ARG A 77 -6.04 -14.45 4.12
N PHE A 78 -6.98 -14.34 5.05
CA PHE A 78 -7.00 -15.15 6.27
C PHE A 78 -7.02 -16.66 5.97
N SER A 79 -7.87 -17.09 5.04
CA SER A 79 -7.94 -18.51 4.64
C SER A 79 -6.62 -19.01 4.02
N LYS A 80 -5.95 -18.16 3.23
CA LYS A 80 -4.63 -18.46 2.64
C LYS A 80 -3.54 -18.46 3.71
N ALA A 81 -3.58 -17.51 4.64
CA ALA A 81 -2.63 -17.37 5.74
C ALA A 81 -2.59 -18.65 6.60
N ASN A 82 -3.75 -19.16 7.03
CA ASN A 82 -3.80 -20.37 7.86
C ASN A 82 -3.14 -21.57 7.17
N LYS A 83 -3.42 -21.77 5.87
CA LYS A 83 -2.79 -22.84 5.10
C LYS A 83 -1.29 -22.61 4.91
N LYS A 84 -0.87 -21.35 4.70
CA LYS A 84 0.55 -21.00 4.55
C LYS A 84 1.32 -21.25 5.84
N ILE A 85 0.76 -20.92 7.00
CA ILE A 85 1.37 -21.22 8.30
C ILE A 85 1.61 -22.71 8.42
N GLU A 86 0.58 -23.52 8.12
CA GLU A 86 0.69 -24.98 8.20
C GLU A 86 1.72 -25.56 7.21
N PHE A 87 1.79 -25.02 5.99
CA PHE A 87 2.72 -25.49 4.97
C PHE A 87 4.18 -25.10 5.27
N TYR A 88 4.43 -23.84 5.63
CA TYR A 88 5.81 -23.33 5.77
C TYR A 88 6.47 -23.69 7.10
N LYS A 89 5.72 -24.11 8.13
CA LYS A 89 6.27 -24.48 9.44
C LYS A 89 7.38 -25.54 9.35
N ASP A 90 7.28 -26.47 8.40
CA ASP A 90 8.21 -27.58 8.24
C ASP A 90 9.49 -27.18 7.49
N TYR A 91 9.53 -25.96 6.91
CA TYR A 91 10.64 -25.45 6.10
C TYR A 91 11.35 -24.25 6.70
N LEU A 92 11.01 -23.87 7.94
CA LEU A 92 11.59 -22.68 8.61
C LEU A 92 13.12 -22.77 8.73
N ASP A 93 13.65 -23.96 8.98
CA ASP A 93 15.11 -24.17 9.07
C ASP A 93 15.80 -24.26 7.71
N LEU A 94 15.03 -24.55 6.65
CA LEU A 94 15.56 -24.75 5.30
C LEU A 94 15.88 -23.42 4.60
N THR A 95 14.98 -22.43 4.64
CA THR A 95 15.17 -21.19 3.88
C THR A 95 14.48 -19.99 4.53
N TYR A 96 15.09 -18.82 4.40
CA TYR A 96 14.48 -17.56 4.85
C TYR A 96 13.24 -17.16 4.05
N ASP A 97 13.07 -17.68 2.82
CA ASP A 97 11.84 -17.46 2.04
C ASP A 97 10.62 -18.07 2.75
N ALA A 98 10.79 -19.26 3.34
CA ALA A 98 9.74 -19.94 4.10
C ALA A 98 9.46 -19.22 5.43
N VAL A 99 10.51 -18.74 6.11
CA VAL A 99 10.38 -17.90 7.32
C VAL A 99 9.58 -16.64 7.01
N LEU A 100 9.91 -15.94 5.92
CA LEU A 100 9.23 -14.73 5.50
C LEU A 100 7.73 -14.97 5.29
N GLU A 101 7.37 -15.96 4.47
CA GLU A 101 5.97 -16.25 4.17
C GLU A 101 5.18 -16.75 5.38
N HIS A 102 5.80 -17.56 6.24
CA HIS A 102 5.22 -18.02 7.50
C HIS A 102 4.93 -16.85 8.45
N ASP A 103 5.91 -15.97 8.68
CA ASP A 103 5.77 -14.87 9.63
C ASP A 103 4.80 -13.80 9.13
N ILE A 104 4.79 -13.52 7.82
CA ILE A 104 3.74 -12.68 7.19
C ILE A 104 2.36 -13.30 7.46
N SER A 105 2.22 -14.61 7.26
CA SER A 105 0.95 -15.29 7.44
C SER A 105 0.48 -15.27 8.90
N LYS A 106 1.41 -15.35 9.88
CA LYS A 106 1.09 -15.18 11.31
C LYS A 106 0.57 -13.79 11.64
N ILE A 107 1.11 -12.73 11.03
CA ILE A 107 0.56 -11.37 11.20
C ILE A 107 -0.85 -11.29 10.62
N GLU A 108 -1.08 -11.88 9.44
CA GLU A 108 -2.42 -11.93 8.85
C GLU A 108 -3.41 -12.69 9.74
N GLU A 109 -3.02 -13.85 10.29
CA GLU A 109 -3.83 -14.64 11.23
C GLU A 109 -4.18 -13.84 12.49
N LYS A 110 -3.23 -13.06 13.02
CA LYS A 110 -3.43 -12.25 14.22
C LYS A 110 -4.35 -11.04 13.99
N HIS A 111 -4.17 -10.31 12.88
CA HIS A 111 -4.85 -9.04 12.66
C HIS A 111 -6.21 -9.18 11.98
N ILE A 112 -6.34 -10.07 10.99
CA ILE A 112 -7.55 -10.14 10.16
C ILE A 112 -8.82 -10.47 10.97
N PRO A 113 -8.83 -11.43 11.92
CA PRO A 113 -10.02 -11.71 12.73
C PRO A 113 -10.54 -10.50 13.51
N ASN A 114 -9.63 -9.67 14.02
CA ASN A 114 -9.97 -8.43 14.73
C ASN A 114 -10.60 -7.41 13.80
N ILE A 115 -10.10 -7.29 12.56
CA ILE A 115 -10.68 -6.42 11.54
C ILE A 115 -12.10 -6.89 11.17
N LEU A 116 -12.27 -8.20 10.95
CA LEU A 116 -13.55 -8.78 10.55
C LEU A 116 -14.61 -8.67 11.66
N SER A 117 -14.26 -9.01 12.91
CA SER A 117 -15.18 -8.87 14.06
C SER A 117 -15.58 -7.42 14.29
N TYR A 118 -14.66 -6.47 14.15
CA TYR A 118 -14.97 -5.05 14.24
C TYR A 118 -15.94 -4.61 13.13
N TYR A 119 -15.71 -5.03 11.89
CA TYR A 119 -16.61 -4.77 10.76
C TYR A 119 -18.02 -5.33 11.00
N GLU A 120 -18.13 -6.56 11.51
CA GLU A 120 -19.41 -7.19 11.85
C GLU A 120 -20.14 -6.42 12.97
N SER A 121 -19.40 -5.96 13.98
CA SER A 121 -19.95 -5.14 15.06
C SER A 121 -20.55 -3.82 14.56
N LEU A 122 -19.89 -3.16 13.60
CA LEU A 122 -20.38 -1.94 12.97
C LEU A 122 -21.62 -2.21 12.11
N ASN A 123 -21.63 -3.31 11.36
CA ASN A 123 -22.79 -3.70 10.56
C ASN A 123 -24.00 -4.03 11.43
N LYS A 124 -23.80 -4.67 12.58
CA LYS A 124 -24.87 -4.91 13.55
C LYS A 124 -25.47 -3.60 14.06
N LYS A 125 -24.62 -2.67 14.51
CA LYS A 125 -25.03 -1.33 14.97
C LYS A 125 -25.74 -0.52 13.87
N LEU A 126 -25.28 -0.64 12.63
CA LEU A 126 -25.89 0.00 11.47
C LEU A 126 -27.31 -0.55 11.23
N LYS A 127 -27.46 -1.88 11.18
CA LYS A 127 -28.78 -2.53 11.01
C LYS A 127 -29.73 -2.18 12.15
N GLU A 128 -29.26 -2.15 13.39
CA GLU A 128 -30.07 -1.74 14.54
C GLU A 128 -30.52 -0.27 14.43
N SER A 129 -29.63 0.62 14.00
CA SER A 129 -29.95 2.06 13.88
C SER A 129 -30.88 2.33 12.70
N GLU A 130 -30.71 1.62 11.57
CA GLU A 130 -31.60 1.69 10.42
C GLU A 130 -33.00 1.15 10.75
N LYS A 131 -33.09 0.04 11.51
CA LYS A 131 -34.37 -0.47 12.01
C LYS A 131 -35.08 0.54 12.91
N LYS A 132 -34.36 1.14 13.87
CA LYS A 132 -34.92 2.18 14.75
C LYS A 132 -35.46 3.36 13.95
N LEU A 133 -34.69 3.83 12.96
CA LEU A 133 -35.11 4.93 12.10
C LEU A 133 -36.39 4.58 11.32
N SER A 134 -36.50 3.35 10.81
CA SER A 134 -37.70 2.90 10.09
C SER A 134 -38.94 2.67 10.97
N SER A 135 -38.76 2.50 12.28
CA SER A 135 -39.87 2.28 13.23
C SER A 135 -40.38 3.57 13.88
N LEU A 136 -39.80 4.73 13.57
CA LEU A 136 -40.25 6.00 14.14
C LEU A 136 -41.63 6.40 13.58
N SER A 137 -42.49 6.92 14.46
CA SER A 137 -43.79 7.48 14.07
C SER A 137 -43.65 8.90 13.54
N ASP A 138 -44.25 9.17 12.37
CA ASP A 138 -44.31 10.51 11.77
C ASP A 138 -45.01 11.55 12.67
N SER A 139 -45.90 11.12 13.56
CA SER A 139 -46.59 12.04 14.48
C SER A 139 -45.64 12.60 15.55
N ILE A 140 -44.78 11.74 16.10
CA ILE A 140 -43.82 12.10 17.15
C ILE A 140 -42.73 13.01 16.57
N ILE A 141 -42.24 12.67 15.36
CA ILE A 141 -41.23 13.48 14.66
C ILE A 141 -41.73 14.92 14.44
N LYS A 142 -43.00 15.10 14.05
CA LYS A 142 -43.59 16.43 13.83
C LYS A 142 -43.72 17.25 15.12
N GLU A 143 -43.94 16.60 16.26
CA GLU A 143 -43.97 17.28 17.57
C GLU A 143 -42.55 17.72 17.98
N GLU A 144 -41.56 16.84 17.84
CA GLU A 144 -40.15 17.16 18.08
C GLU A 144 -39.66 18.32 17.19
N GLU A 145 -40.01 18.32 15.90
CA GLU A 145 -39.65 19.38 14.96
C GLU A 145 -40.18 20.76 15.38
N LYS A 146 -41.40 20.81 15.96
CA LYS A 146 -41.97 22.07 16.47
C LYS A 146 -41.23 22.56 17.71
N GLU A 147 -40.95 21.67 18.66
CA GLU A 147 -40.19 22.01 19.88
C GLU A 147 -38.78 22.51 19.52
N ILE A 148 -38.14 21.86 18.55
CA ILE A 148 -36.80 22.22 18.07
C ILE A 148 -36.82 23.56 17.34
N ALA A 149 -37.85 23.85 16.55
CA ALA A 149 -37.99 25.14 15.90
C ALA A 149 -38.07 26.29 16.94
N LEU A 150 -38.79 26.08 18.06
CA LEU A 150 -38.84 27.04 19.16
C LEU A 150 -37.47 27.24 19.80
N LYS A 151 -36.78 26.15 20.16
CA LYS A 151 -35.43 26.22 20.76
C LYS A 151 -34.42 26.91 19.83
N LYS A 152 -34.48 26.67 18.52
CA LYS A 152 -33.64 27.36 17.53
C LYS A 152 -33.92 28.86 17.50
N GLN A 153 -35.20 29.26 17.55
CA GLN A 153 -35.57 30.68 17.59
C GLN A 153 -35.08 31.37 18.87
N GLU A 154 -35.10 30.68 20.00
CA GLU A 154 -34.55 31.19 21.27
C GLU A 154 -33.04 31.37 21.18
N GLU A 155 -32.32 30.37 20.67
CA GLU A 155 -30.87 30.45 20.47
C GLU A 155 -30.47 31.56 19.46
N ASP A 156 -31.24 31.75 18.39
CA ASP A 156 -31.06 32.84 17.44
C ASP A 156 -31.20 34.22 18.08
N LYS A 157 -32.12 34.37 19.05
CA LYS A 157 -32.28 35.62 19.80
C LYS A 157 -31.07 35.88 20.69
N ILE A 158 -30.63 34.87 21.45
CA ILE A 158 -29.44 34.94 22.31
C ILE A 158 -28.21 35.32 21.48
N TYR A 159 -28.02 34.69 20.32
CA TYR A 159 -26.92 35.00 19.41
C TYR A 159 -26.94 36.47 18.95
N ARG A 160 -28.11 36.98 18.54
CA ARG A 160 -28.27 38.38 18.11
C ARG A 160 -28.00 39.37 19.23
N GLU A 161 -28.45 39.07 20.45
CA GLU A 161 -28.22 39.90 21.64
C GLU A 161 -26.72 39.97 21.96
N LYS A 162 -26.05 38.82 22.08
CA LYS A 162 -24.59 38.76 22.30
C LYS A 162 -23.81 39.47 21.19
N LEU A 163 -24.23 39.33 19.93
CA LEU A 163 -23.59 40.02 18.80
C LEU A 163 -23.75 41.55 18.90
N ASN A 164 -24.93 42.02 19.31
CA ASN A 164 -25.19 43.43 19.54
C ASN A 164 -24.35 43.98 20.70
N GLU A 165 -24.16 43.22 21.78
CA GLU A 165 -23.27 43.59 22.87
C GLU A 165 -21.82 43.74 22.42
N ILE A 166 -21.30 42.79 21.62
CA ILE A 166 -19.96 42.88 21.04
C ILE A 166 -19.83 44.13 20.15
N ASN A 167 -20.87 44.42 19.35
CA ASN A 167 -20.90 45.63 18.53
C ASN A 167 -20.90 46.92 19.35
N LYS A 168 -21.66 46.96 20.46
CA LYS A 168 -21.68 48.09 21.40
C LYS A 168 -20.33 48.29 22.09
N LYS A 169 -19.73 47.22 22.64
CA LYS A 169 -18.39 47.29 23.25
C LYS A 169 -17.34 47.87 22.28
N PHE A 170 -17.47 47.58 20.99
CA PHE A 170 -16.61 48.16 19.97
C PHE A 170 -16.94 49.64 19.68
N SER A 171 -18.22 50.01 19.55
CA SER A 171 -18.60 51.42 19.36
C SER A 171 -18.18 52.30 20.54
N ASP A 172 -18.24 51.74 21.74
CA ASP A 172 -17.89 52.42 23.00
C ASP A 172 -16.38 52.47 23.24
N GLY A 173 -15.57 51.93 22.32
CA GLY A 173 -14.11 51.94 22.40
C GLY A 173 -13.50 50.97 23.42
N LEU A 174 -14.31 50.10 24.04
CA LEU A 174 -13.87 49.15 25.07
C LEU A 174 -13.05 47.99 24.49
N ILE A 175 -13.27 47.64 23.21
CA ILE A 175 -12.54 46.57 22.53
C ILE A 175 -11.96 47.03 21.19
N SER A 176 -10.80 46.46 20.84
CA SER A 176 -10.17 46.74 19.54
C SER A 176 -10.90 46.07 18.37
N LYS A 177 -10.67 46.54 17.14
CA LYS A 177 -11.19 45.91 15.90
C LYS A 177 -10.80 44.43 15.78
N LYS A 178 -9.61 44.07 16.27
CA LYS A 178 -9.12 42.68 16.27
C LYS A 178 -9.88 41.83 17.30
N ALA A 179 -10.09 42.35 18.50
CA ALA A 179 -10.86 41.69 19.56
C ALA A 179 -12.31 41.44 19.11
N LYS A 180 -12.98 42.46 18.55
CA LYS A 180 -14.31 42.31 17.94
C LYS A 180 -14.37 41.17 16.94
N LYS A 181 -13.43 41.11 16.00
CA LYS A 181 -13.40 40.07 14.95
C LYS A 181 -13.24 38.67 15.56
N ALA A 182 -12.37 38.52 16.56
CA ALA A 182 -12.15 37.25 17.23
C ALA A 182 -13.39 36.80 18.02
N GLU A 183 -13.97 37.70 18.82
CA GLU A 183 -15.18 37.43 19.62
C GLU A 183 -16.38 37.10 18.73
N SER A 184 -16.65 37.87 17.68
CA SER A 184 -17.75 37.57 16.75
C SER A 184 -17.55 36.22 16.04
N HIS A 185 -16.30 35.86 15.71
CA HIS A 185 -16.01 34.57 15.09
C HIS A 185 -16.18 33.40 16.07
N ALA A 186 -15.76 33.56 17.33
CA ALA A 186 -15.97 32.57 18.38
C ALA A 186 -17.47 32.39 18.66
N LEU A 187 -18.21 33.49 18.82
CA LEU A 187 -19.66 33.48 19.04
C LEU A 187 -20.40 32.80 17.88
N LYS A 188 -19.99 33.04 16.63
CA LYS A 188 -20.57 32.36 15.47
C LYS A 188 -20.35 30.85 15.53
N LYS A 189 -19.17 30.39 15.96
CA LYS A 189 -18.89 28.96 16.13
C LYS A 189 -19.72 28.33 17.25
N GLU A 190 -19.77 29.00 18.40
CA GLU A 190 -20.61 28.59 19.55
C GLU A 190 -22.07 28.44 19.12
N HIS A 191 -22.62 29.43 18.43
CA HIS A 191 -23.99 29.37 17.93
C HIS A 191 -24.21 28.21 16.94
N GLN A 192 -23.28 27.98 16.01
CA GLN A 192 -23.36 26.84 15.10
C GLN A 192 -23.36 25.50 15.85
N GLU A 193 -22.50 25.36 16.85
CA GLU A 193 -22.43 24.17 17.71
C GLU A 193 -23.72 23.97 18.51
N ASN A 194 -24.29 25.03 19.08
CA ASN A 194 -25.55 24.98 19.83
C ASN A 194 -26.73 24.59 18.92
N ILE A 195 -26.83 25.17 17.73
CA ILE A 195 -27.86 24.80 16.75
C ILE A 195 -27.74 23.32 16.36
N SER A 196 -26.53 22.82 16.13
CA SER A 196 -26.32 21.39 15.85
C SER A 196 -26.72 20.49 17.04
N GLN A 197 -26.45 20.91 18.29
CA GLN A 197 -26.89 20.17 19.47
C GLN A 197 -28.43 20.16 19.60
N ILE A 198 -29.08 21.28 19.31
CA ILE A 198 -30.54 21.39 19.29
C ILE A 198 -31.13 20.50 18.19
N GLU A 199 -30.50 20.43 17.01
CA GLU A 199 -30.92 19.52 15.94
C GLU A 199 -30.86 18.06 16.38
N LEU A 200 -29.79 17.66 17.07
CA LEU A 200 -29.61 16.30 17.59
C LEU A 200 -30.64 15.88 18.64
N LEU A 201 -31.47 16.80 19.16
CA LEU A 201 -32.62 16.44 19.99
C LEU A 201 -33.68 15.69 19.19
N ASN A 202 -33.77 15.91 17.86
CA ASN A 202 -34.68 15.17 17.00
C ASN A 202 -34.15 13.74 16.81
N GLU A 203 -34.92 12.74 17.20
CA GLU A 203 -34.47 11.34 17.18
C GLU A 203 -34.14 10.88 15.75
N SER A 204 -34.91 11.32 14.76
CA SER A 204 -34.66 11.00 13.34
C SER A 204 -33.33 11.57 12.85
N THR A 205 -33.02 12.82 13.18
CA THR A 205 -31.74 13.44 12.79
C THR A 205 -30.57 12.77 13.51
N ALA A 206 -30.68 12.52 14.82
CA ALA A 206 -29.66 11.85 15.61
C ALA A 206 -29.35 10.45 15.07
N LEU A 207 -30.38 9.70 14.68
CA LEU A 207 -30.21 8.38 14.05
C LEU A 207 -29.58 8.48 12.66
N LYS A 208 -29.96 9.46 11.83
CA LYS A 208 -29.34 9.69 10.52
C LYS A 208 -27.85 10.01 10.64
N ASP A 209 -27.49 10.88 11.57
CA ASP A 209 -26.09 11.25 11.85
C ASP A 209 -25.30 10.06 12.38
N LYS A 210 -25.90 9.28 13.28
CA LYS A 210 -25.32 8.03 13.76
C LYS A 210 -25.07 7.03 12.63
N ILE A 211 -26.02 6.85 11.72
CA ILE A 211 -25.86 5.98 10.54
C ILE A 211 -24.74 6.49 9.64
N ALA A 212 -24.69 7.80 9.37
CA ALA A 212 -23.63 8.41 8.57
C ALA A 212 -22.25 8.21 9.20
N ASN A 213 -22.14 8.42 10.51
CA ASN A 213 -20.91 8.19 11.29
C ASN A 213 -20.49 6.72 11.22
N ILE A 214 -21.39 5.77 11.45
CA ILE A 214 -21.08 4.33 11.36
C ILE A 214 -20.63 3.96 9.95
N LYS A 215 -21.28 4.48 8.90
CA LYS A 215 -20.86 4.26 7.49
C LYS A 215 -19.45 4.81 7.23
N HIS A 216 -19.14 5.99 7.75
CA HIS A 216 -17.81 6.60 7.66
C HIS A 216 -16.75 5.76 8.38
N ARG A 217 -16.98 5.41 9.65
CA ARG A 217 -16.10 4.56 10.47
C ARG A 217 -15.84 3.21 9.81
N ARG A 218 -16.88 2.56 9.28
CA ARG A 218 -16.75 1.28 8.57
C ARG A 218 -15.78 1.35 7.40
N LYS A 219 -15.61 2.52 6.75
CA LYS A 219 -14.64 2.72 5.67
C LYS A 219 -13.25 3.08 6.20
N ILE A 220 -13.18 4.07 7.09
CA ILE A 220 -11.91 4.64 7.55
C ILE A 220 -11.19 3.71 8.52
N ASP A 221 -11.90 3.17 9.51
CA ASP A 221 -11.29 2.34 10.55
C ASP A 221 -10.76 1.03 9.95
N ILE A 222 -11.52 0.39 9.06
CA ILE A 222 -11.08 -0.84 8.38
C ILE A 222 -9.82 -0.58 7.53
N LYS A 223 -9.77 0.56 6.84
CA LYS A 223 -8.56 0.98 6.12
C LYS A 223 -7.38 1.20 7.08
N SER A 224 -7.60 1.90 8.18
CA SER A 224 -6.57 2.17 9.19
C SER A 224 -6.01 0.86 9.78
N MET A 225 -6.87 -0.06 10.21
CA MET A 225 -6.45 -1.36 10.75
C MET A 225 -5.71 -2.21 9.70
N THR A 226 -6.13 -2.15 8.44
CA THR A 226 -5.40 -2.80 7.34
C THR A 226 -4.01 -2.19 7.16
N ASN A 227 -3.89 -0.87 7.22
CA ASN A 227 -2.59 -0.19 7.11
C ASN A 227 -1.63 -0.56 8.25
N VAL A 228 -2.13 -0.72 9.47
CA VAL A 228 -1.33 -1.20 10.60
C VAL A 228 -0.78 -2.60 10.31
N MET A 229 -1.65 -3.52 9.89
CA MET A 229 -1.25 -4.88 9.50
C MET A 229 -0.19 -4.87 8.36
N GLU A 230 -0.37 -4.02 7.33
CA GLU A 230 0.61 -3.90 6.24
C GLU A 230 1.95 -3.30 6.70
N SER A 231 1.93 -2.38 7.68
CA SER A 231 3.14 -1.86 8.31
C SER A 231 3.92 -2.97 9.02
N ASP A 232 3.24 -3.82 9.77
CA ASP A 232 3.86 -4.95 10.46
C ASP A 232 4.43 -5.97 9.45
N ILE A 233 3.68 -6.28 8.38
CA ILE A 233 4.17 -7.11 7.26
C ILE A 233 5.41 -6.48 6.61
N SER A 234 5.42 -5.16 6.41
CA SER A 234 6.58 -4.45 5.86
C SER A 234 7.79 -4.53 6.79
N ASN A 235 7.60 -4.55 8.09
CA ASN A 235 8.68 -4.71 9.05
C ASN A 235 9.26 -6.12 9.01
N ILE A 236 8.44 -7.15 8.86
CA ILE A 236 8.91 -8.53 8.63
C ILE A 236 9.77 -8.59 7.37
N ARG A 237 9.29 -8.06 6.24
CA ARG A 237 10.06 -8.03 4.98
C ARG A 237 11.43 -7.36 5.10
N ARG A 238 11.58 -6.39 6.00
CA ARG A 238 12.85 -5.68 6.22
C ARG A 238 13.79 -6.42 7.17
N THR A 239 13.24 -7.17 8.12
CA THR A 239 13.98 -7.91 9.16
C THR A 239 14.35 -9.33 8.73
N THR A 240 13.62 -9.92 7.78
CA THR A 240 13.98 -11.23 7.22
C THR A 240 15.09 -11.07 6.17
N PRO A 241 16.26 -11.73 6.33
CA PRO A 241 17.35 -11.65 5.38
C PRO A 241 17.06 -12.41 4.08
N ILE A 242 17.69 -12.00 2.96
CA ILE A 242 17.53 -12.64 1.65
C ILE A 242 18.82 -13.35 1.26
N GLU A 243 18.73 -14.65 0.95
CA GLU A 243 19.89 -15.45 0.52
C GLU A 243 20.01 -15.48 -1.00
N ALA A 244 20.58 -14.42 -1.57
CA ALA A 244 20.89 -14.40 -3.00
C ALA A 244 22.26 -15.06 -3.27
N ILE A 245 22.28 -16.04 -4.19
CA ILE A 245 23.52 -16.52 -4.80
C ILE A 245 24.02 -15.43 -5.74
N GLN A 246 25.26 -14.99 -5.58
CA GLN A 246 25.87 -14.02 -6.48
C GLN A 246 25.90 -14.62 -7.89
N LYS A 247 25.16 -14.04 -8.83
CA LYS A 247 25.25 -14.42 -10.23
C LYS A 247 26.46 -13.72 -10.84
N LYS A 248 27.30 -14.42 -11.60
CA LYS A 248 28.36 -13.78 -12.37
C LYS A 248 27.71 -12.79 -13.35
N PRO A 249 28.21 -11.55 -13.50
CA PRO A 249 27.62 -10.53 -14.37
C PRO A 249 27.95 -10.78 -15.86
N ILE A 250 27.99 -12.04 -16.29
CA ILE A 250 28.28 -12.44 -17.69
C ILE A 250 27.26 -11.80 -18.63
N ILE A 251 26.00 -11.77 -18.20
CA ILE A 251 24.91 -11.10 -18.92
C ILE A 251 25.19 -9.61 -19.07
N SER A 252 25.64 -8.92 -18.02
CA SER A 252 25.95 -7.49 -18.07
C SER A 252 27.08 -7.17 -19.06
N TYR A 253 28.08 -8.05 -19.19
CA TYR A 253 29.14 -7.88 -20.20
C TYR A 253 28.63 -8.11 -21.63
N LEU A 254 27.75 -9.10 -21.85
CA LEU A 254 27.12 -9.35 -23.16
C LEU A 254 26.24 -8.18 -23.62
N THR A 255 25.60 -7.48 -22.68
CA THR A 255 24.72 -6.35 -23.00
C THR A 255 25.45 -5.09 -23.46
N PHE A 256 26.77 -5.01 -23.25
CA PHE A 256 27.59 -3.95 -23.82
C PHE A 256 27.71 -4.08 -25.34
N LEU A 257 27.84 -5.31 -25.86
CA LEU A 257 28.03 -5.57 -27.29
C LEU A 257 26.74 -5.40 -28.10
N ILE A 258 25.59 -5.70 -27.49
CA ILE A 258 24.28 -5.62 -28.14
C ILE A 258 23.37 -4.74 -27.29
N PRO A 259 23.31 -3.42 -27.59
CA PRO A 259 22.41 -2.51 -26.92
C PRO A 259 20.96 -3.03 -26.99
N GLY A 260 20.30 -3.10 -25.84
CA GLY A 260 18.93 -3.64 -25.73
C GLY A 260 18.84 -5.11 -25.30
N LEU A 261 19.91 -5.92 -25.44
CA LEU A 261 19.93 -7.34 -25.04
C LEU A 261 19.59 -7.54 -23.55
N GLY A 262 19.97 -6.61 -22.70
CA GLY A 262 19.73 -6.69 -21.25
C GLY A 262 18.27 -6.53 -20.90
N GLN A 263 17.57 -5.69 -21.65
CA GLN A 263 16.13 -5.48 -21.48
C GLN A 263 15.35 -6.71 -21.98
N PHE A 264 15.84 -7.38 -23.04
CA PHE A 264 15.28 -8.66 -23.49
C PHE A 264 15.42 -9.76 -22.44
N LEU A 265 16.59 -9.90 -21.81
CA LEU A 265 16.85 -10.91 -20.77
C LEU A 265 16.06 -10.64 -19.47
N ASN A 266 15.67 -9.39 -19.23
CA ASN A 266 14.77 -8.99 -18.13
C ASN A 266 13.27 -9.06 -18.50
N GLY A 267 12.91 -9.59 -19.68
CA GLY A 267 11.52 -9.73 -20.12
C GLY A 267 10.83 -8.43 -20.54
N GLN A 268 11.59 -7.34 -20.70
CA GLN A 268 11.08 -6.02 -21.13
C GLN A 268 11.32 -5.82 -22.63
N PHE A 269 10.60 -6.60 -23.44
CA PHE A 269 10.78 -6.68 -24.90
C PHE A 269 10.65 -5.32 -25.62
N VAL A 270 9.63 -4.53 -25.27
CA VAL A 270 9.38 -3.22 -25.92
C VAL A 270 10.55 -2.27 -25.74
N LYS A 271 11.11 -2.19 -24.53
CA LYS A 271 12.28 -1.35 -24.25
C LYS A 271 13.52 -1.90 -24.95
N GLY A 272 13.69 -3.22 -24.97
CA GLY A 272 14.80 -3.87 -25.69
C GLY A 272 14.84 -3.51 -27.17
N ILE A 273 13.68 -3.55 -27.85
CA ILE A 273 13.55 -3.16 -29.26
C ILE A 273 13.91 -1.67 -29.45
N LEU A 274 13.43 -0.79 -28.57
CA LEU A 274 13.68 0.64 -28.68
C LEU A 274 15.17 0.99 -28.54
N PHE A 275 15.87 0.37 -27.59
CA PHE A 275 17.33 0.51 -27.43
C PHE A 275 18.11 -0.06 -28.62
N PHE A 276 17.67 -1.19 -29.16
CA PHE A 276 18.30 -1.81 -30.33
C PHE A 276 18.17 -0.91 -31.58
N LEU A 277 16.96 -0.39 -31.87
CA LEU A 277 16.72 0.54 -32.97
C LEU A 277 17.47 1.86 -32.81
N GLY A 278 17.54 2.39 -31.59
CA GLY A 278 18.35 3.57 -31.28
C GLY A 278 19.83 3.34 -31.59
N SER A 279 20.38 2.17 -31.25
CA SER A 279 21.78 1.85 -31.55
C SER A 279 22.07 1.73 -33.06
N LEU A 280 21.15 1.14 -33.83
CA LEU A 280 21.21 1.08 -35.29
C LEU A 280 21.19 2.48 -35.91
N PHE A 281 20.36 3.39 -35.39
CA PHE A 281 20.28 4.76 -35.85
C PHE A 281 21.60 5.52 -35.66
N PHE A 282 22.26 5.36 -34.51
CA PHE A 282 23.58 5.96 -34.26
C PHE A 282 24.65 5.39 -35.19
N LEU A 283 24.68 4.07 -35.41
CA LEU A 283 25.62 3.43 -36.33
C LEU A 283 25.43 3.90 -37.78
N PHE A 284 24.18 3.99 -38.24
CA PHE A 284 23.86 4.42 -39.60
C PHE A 284 24.21 5.88 -39.86
N ASN A 285 23.90 6.78 -38.92
CA ASN A 285 24.27 8.20 -39.03
C ASN A 285 25.79 8.40 -38.99
N SER A 286 26.49 7.66 -38.12
CA SER A 286 27.95 7.70 -38.04
C SER A 286 28.61 7.26 -39.35
N TYR A 287 28.08 6.22 -40.02
CA TYR A 287 28.53 5.80 -41.34
C TYR A 287 28.25 6.84 -42.43
N SER A 288 27.07 7.46 -42.43
CA SER A 288 26.70 8.50 -43.39
C SER A 288 27.61 9.73 -43.30
N ILE A 289 27.91 10.20 -42.09
CA ILE A 289 28.82 11.31 -41.83
C ILE A 289 30.25 10.97 -42.28
N ARG A 290 30.73 9.77 -41.95
CA ARG A 290 32.08 9.29 -42.34
C ARG A 290 32.21 9.15 -43.87
N SER A 291 31.15 8.71 -44.55
CA SER A 291 31.10 8.63 -46.02
C SER A 291 31.13 10.00 -46.70
N ARG A 292 30.49 11.02 -46.09
CA ARG A 292 30.51 12.41 -46.57
C ARG A 292 31.88 13.06 -46.37
N ILE A 293 32.51 12.85 -45.22
CA ILE A 293 33.87 13.32 -44.93
C ILE A 293 34.87 12.67 -45.91
N TRP A 294 34.74 11.36 -46.17
CA TRP A 294 35.58 10.65 -47.14
C TRP A 294 35.39 11.16 -48.59
N LYS A 295 34.15 11.45 -49.00
CA LYS A 295 33.89 12.08 -50.32
C LYS A 295 34.44 13.50 -50.42
N LEU A 296 34.43 14.27 -49.33
CA LEU A 296 34.99 15.63 -49.29
C LEU A 296 36.53 15.61 -49.35
N SER A 297 37.20 14.67 -48.68
CA SER A 297 38.67 14.55 -48.77
C SER A 297 39.12 14.12 -50.18
N ARG A 298 38.37 13.23 -50.84
CA ARG A 298 38.63 12.78 -52.22
C ARG A 298 38.42 13.88 -53.27
N ARG A 299 37.50 14.83 -53.04
CA ARG A 299 37.32 16.00 -53.92
C ARG A 299 38.43 17.03 -53.76
N ARG A 300 38.99 17.20 -52.56
CA ARG A 300 40.18 18.06 -52.36
C ARG A 300 41.42 17.54 -53.07
N SER A 301 41.66 16.22 -53.11
CA SER A 301 42.82 15.66 -53.81
C SER A 301 42.73 15.75 -55.34
N LEU A 302 41.53 15.89 -55.91
CA LEU A 302 41.33 16.10 -57.35
C LEU A 302 41.51 17.56 -57.77
N TRP A 303 41.40 18.51 -56.84
CA TRP A 303 41.67 19.93 -57.09
C TRP A 303 43.17 20.25 -57.07
N THR A 304 43.99 19.50 -56.34
CA THR A 304 45.45 19.70 -56.28
C THR A 304 46.21 19.14 -57.49
N ASN A 305 45.60 18.24 -58.27
CA ASN A 305 46.20 17.66 -59.48
C ASN A 305 45.80 18.37 -60.80
N LYS A 306 45.05 19.48 -60.72
CA LYS A 306 44.65 20.27 -61.90
C LYS A 306 45.39 21.61 -62.03
N SER A 307 46.40 21.84 -61.19
CA SER A 307 47.26 23.02 -61.17
C SER A 307 48.73 22.66 -61.40
N SER A 308 48.99 21.83 -62.40
CA SER A 308 50.32 21.49 -62.94
C SER A 308 50.23 21.44 -64.45
#